data_AF-A0AA89AF55-F1
#
_entry.id   AF-A0AA89AF55-F1
#
_cell.length_a   1.000
_cell.length_b   1.000
_cell.length_c   1.000
_cell.angle_alpha   90.00
_cell.angle_beta   90.00
_cell.angle_gamma   90.00
#
_symmetry.space_group_name_H-M   'P 1'
#
loop_
_entity.id
_entity.type
_entity.pdbx_description
1 polymer ?
#
loop_
_entity_poly.entity_id
_entity_poly.type
_entity_poly.pdbx_seq_one_letter_code
_entity_poly.pdbx_strand_id
1 'polypeptide(L)'
;MAATATSSMRIATAKHCAFASRTVSKSSIAVFGNEINVASSKRHKSSCLVSSTRPFYQSFTTGPVKFEKLVTKAMSESSEDKPFSGLPIDLRGLADLYLHILMLLMSDDNGYGWALAKSLAAAGAEILVGTWVPALNTFETSLRRGKFDDSRKLPDGSLMEIAKVYPLDAVYDTPEDVPESVKTNKRYAGASNWTIKEVAESVKQDFGTIDILVHSLANGPEVLAFEAGRKHKIGVNTISAGPLGSRAAKAIGFIDMIINYSLENAPIQKELSAEEVGNTAAFLVSPLALAITGAVIYVDNGLNAMGVGVDSPAFADLVIPKDKQRQ
;
A
#
# COMPACT_ATOMS: atom_id res chain seq x y z
N MET A 1 53.69 -21.15 -49.00
CA MET A 1 54.90 -21.17 -48.17
C MET A 1 55.11 -19.78 -47.58
N ALA A 2 55.21 -19.72 -46.24
CA ALA A 2 55.67 -18.62 -45.35
C ALA A 2 55.06 -17.22 -45.54
N ALA A 3 54.20 -16.68 -44.67
CA ALA A 3 54.34 -16.32 -43.25
C ALA A 3 55.17 -15.04 -43.01
N THR A 4 54.51 -13.95 -42.65
CA THR A 4 54.97 -13.01 -41.61
C THR A 4 53.81 -12.15 -41.13
N ALA A 5 53.50 -12.28 -39.84
CA ALA A 5 52.44 -11.59 -39.13
C ALA A 5 53.00 -10.35 -38.42
N THR A 6 52.23 -9.26 -38.37
CA THR A 6 52.34 -8.24 -37.33
C THR A 6 50.93 -7.80 -36.94
N SER A 7 50.58 -8.10 -35.69
CA SER A 7 49.31 -7.81 -35.02
C SER A 7 49.40 -6.47 -34.31
N SER A 8 48.36 -5.63 -34.40
CA SER A 8 48.18 -4.48 -33.52
C SER A 8 46.71 -4.39 -33.07
N MET A 9 46.30 -5.32 -32.20
CA MET A 9 45.11 -5.17 -31.38
C MET A 9 45.45 -4.37 -30.11
N ARG A 10 44.71 -3.29 -29.86
CA ARG A 10 44.67 -2.61 -28.55
C ARG A 10 43.63 -3.31 -27.68
N ILE A 11 44.10 -4.07 -26.70
CA ILE A 11 43.30 -4.69 -25.64
C ILE A 11 43.21 -3.68 -24.48
N ALA A 12 42.01 -3.24 -24.14
CA ALA A 12 41.73 -2.55 -22.88
C ALA A 12 41.67 -3.60 -21.76
N THR A 13 42.55 -3.47 -20.78
CA THR A 13 42.68 -4.37 -19.64
C THR A 13 41.61 -4.05 -18.58
N ALA A 14 40.75 -5.04 -18.30
CA ALA A 14 39.90 -5.05 -17.11
C ALA A 14 40.78 -5.24 -15.86
N LYS A 15 40.67 -4.31 -14.90
CA LYS A 15 41.27 -4.49 -13.57
C LYS A 15 40.36 -5.39 -12.73
N HIS A 16 40.86 -6.57 -12.38
CA HIS A 16 40.35 -7.36 -11.26
C HIS A 16 40.57 -6.60 -9.95
N CYS A 17 39.54 -6.48 -9.12
CA CYS A 17 39.70 -6.19 -7.70
C CYS A 17 39.23 -7.41 -6.90
N ALA A 18 40.11 -7.89 -6.03
CA ALA A 18 40.07 -9.19 -5.39
C ALA A 18 39.04 -9.27 -4.26
N PHE A 19 38.40 -10.44 -4.14
CA PHE A 19 37.68 -10.89 -2.95
C PHE A 19 38.67 -11.04 -1.79
N ALA A 20 38.42 -10.36 -0.66
CA ALA A 20 39.10 -10.64 0.60
C ALA A 20 38.20 -11.49 1.50
N SER A 21 38.64 -12.73 1.76
CA SER A 21 38.03 -13.68 2.68
C SER A 21 38.85 -13.79 3.96
N ARG A 22 38.12 -13.71 5.10
CA ARG A 22 38.41 -14.17 6.48
C ARG A 22 39.63 -13.60 7.24
N THR A 23 39.30 -13.05 8.42
CA THR A 23 39.95 -13.42 9.68
C THR A 23 38.89 -13.72 10.74
N VAL A 24 38.82 -15.00 11.12
CA VAL A 24 38.06 -15.51 12.27
C VAL A 24 38.93 -15.31 13.50
N SER A 25 38.52 -14.44 14.42
CA SER A 25 39.11 -14.38 15.75
C SER A 25 38.39 -15.39 16.65
N LYS A 26 39.12 -16.43 17.06
CA LYS A 26 38.72 -17.35 18.14
C LYS A 26 38.85 -16.62 19.47
N SER A 27 37.82 -16.68 20.30
CA SER A 27 37.95 -16.47 21.74
C SER A 27 37.31 -17.64 22.50
N SER A 28 38.06 -18.06 23.51
CA SER A 28 38.05 -19.36 24.16
C SER A 28 36.81 -19.64 25.02
N ILE A 29 36.46 -20.94 25.06
CA ILE A 29 35.65 -21.54 26.12
C ILE A 29 36.41 -21.44 27.44
N ALA A 30 35.80 -20.84 28.46
CA ALA A 30 36.19 -21.03 29.84
C ALA A 30 35.13 -21.91 30.52
N VAL A 31 35.51 -23.15 30.82
CA VAL A 31 34.77 -24.05 31.69
C VAL A 31 35.02 -23.60 33.12
N PHE A 32 33.96 -23.20 33.82
CA PHE A 32 33.93 -23.28 35.28
C PHE A 32 32.76 -24.16 35.67
N GLY A 33 33.08 -25.39 36.06
CA GLY A 33 32.13 -26.24 36.76
C GLY A 33 32.00 -25.79 38.21
N ASN A 34 30.76 -25.81 38.70
CA ASN A 34 30.45 -26.34 40.02
C ASN A 34 28.97 -26.75 40.03
N GLU A 35 28.71 -28.00 40.37
CA GLU A 35 27.39 -28.51 40.69
C GLU A 35 26.85 -27.88 41.99
N ILE A 36 25.52 -27.77 42.12
CA ILE A 36 24.69 -28.41 43.18
C ILE A 36 23.27 -27.78 43.22
N ASN A 37 22.28 -28.66 43.05
CA ASN A 37 20.89 -28.73 43.56
C ASN A 37 19.90 -27.54 43.59
N VAL A 38 18.80 -27.76 42.85
CA VAL A 38 17.38 -27.80 43.28
C VAL A 38 16.71 -26.53 43.86
N ALA A 39 15.59 -26.19 43.17
CA ALA A 39 14.33 -25.60 43.62
C ALA A 39 14.06 -24.08 43.51
N SER A 40 12.91 -23.83 42.84
CA SER A 40 11.85 -22.87 43.19
C SER A 40 11.82 -21.47 42.56
N SER A 41 10.94 -21.36 41.57
CA SER A 41 9.99 -20.27 41.25
C SER A 41 10.16 -18.90 41.92
N LYS A 42 10.31 -17.84 41.08
CA LYS A 42 9.35 -16.71 41.00
C LYS A 42 9.75 -15.67 39.92
N ARG A 43 8.72 -15.25 39.18
CA ARG A 43 8.51 -14.01 38.39
C ARG A 43 9.71 -13.07 38.17
N HIS A 44 10.04 -12.81 36.91
CA HIS A 44 10.77 -11.61 36.51
C HIS A 44 10.00 -10.77 35.48
N LYS A 45 9.84 -9.50 35.81
CA LYS A 45 9.40 -8.41 34.95
C LYS A 45 10.52 -8.09 33.96
N SER A 46 10.14 -7.88 32.71
CA SER A 46 11.00 -7.39 31.63
C SER A 46 11.40 -5.93 31.87
N SER A 47 12.69 -5.62 31.75
CA SER A 47 13.21 -4.26 31.74
C SER A 47 13.96 -4.01 30.42
N CYS A 48 13.44 -3.06 29.64
CA CYS A 48 14.05 -2.51 28.45
C CYS A 48 15.35 -1.75 28.79
N LEU A 49 16.42 -2.04 28.06
CA LEU A 49 17.69 -1.32 28.11
C LEU A 49 17.58 -0.03 27.29
N VAL A 50 17.71 1.12 27.96
CA VAL A 50 17.99 2.42 27.33
C VAL A 50 19.44 2.77 27.67
N SER A 51 20.26 2.92 26.63
CA SER A 51 21.63 3.44 26.72
C SER A 51 21.61 4.94 26.48
N SER A 52 22.21 5.73 27.37
CA SER A 52 22.67 7.09 27.07
C SER A 52 23.72 7.56 28.10
N THR A 53 24.94 7.70 27.57
CA THR A 53 26.00 8.71 27.81
C THR A 53 26.14 9.44 29.17
N ARG A 54 27.39 9.44 29.64
CA ARG A 54 27.95 10.08 30.85
C ARG A 54 27.71 11.59 30.98
N PRO A 55 27.76 12.16 32.20
CA PRO A 55 27.28 13.50 32.51
C PRO A 55 28.37 14.58 32.37
N PHE A 56 27.98 15.74 31.83
CA PHE A 56 28.66 17.02 32.05
C PHE A 56 27.88 17.76 33.13
N TYR A 57 28.52 18.03 34.27
CA TYR A 57 27.98 18.84 35.35
C TYR A 57 28.05 20.33 34.96
N GLN A 58 26.92 21.02 34.95
CA GLN A 58 26.91 22.48 35.11
C GLN A 58 25.69 22.88 35.95
N SER A 59 25.99 23.46 37.11
CA SER A 59 25.05 23.97 38.10
C SER A 59 24.34 25.21 37.57
N PHE A 60 23.01 25.22 37.60
CA PHE A 60 22.22 26.44 37.63
C PHE A 60 21.07 26.31 38.63
N THR A 61 20.97 27.34 39.47
CA THR A 61 20.03 27.53 40.57
C THR A 61 18.58 27.59 40.11
N THR A 62 17.70 26.90 40.83
CA THR A 62 16.26 26.82 40.59
C THR A 62 15.53 28.06 41.13
N GLY A 63 14.85 28.81 40.24
CA GLY A 63 13.75 29.70 40.60
C GLY A 63 12.40 29.00 40.42
N PRO A 64 11.33 29.41 41.13
CA PRO A 64 10.05 28.72 41.04
C PRO A 64 9.33 29.09 39.74
N VAL A 65 9.27 28.16 38.79
CA VAL A 65 8.42 28.30 37.60
C VAL A 65 7.02 27.81 37.96
N LYS A 66 6.03 28.72 37.87
CA LYS A 66 4.61 28.37 37.94
C LYS A 66 4.29 27.39 36.80
N PHE A 67 3.92 26.16 37.15
CA PHE A 67 3.31 25.23 36.20
C PHE A 67 1.87 25.65 35.94
N GLU A 68 1.62 26.35 34.84
CA GLU A 68 0.27 26.41 34.28
C GLU A 68 -0.04 25.06 33.66
N LYS A 69 -1.02 24.37 34.24
CA LYS A 69 -1.55 23.10 33.76
C LYS A 69 -2.39 23.37 32.52
N LEU A 70 -1.77 23.39 31.35
CA LEU A 70 -2.47 23.48 30.07
C LEU A 70 -3.10 22.11 29.78
N VAL A 71 -4.34 21.93 30.24
CA VAL A 71 -5.18 20.77 29.89
C VAL A 71 -5.83 21.09 28.55
N THR A 72 -5.34 20.48 27.47
CA THR A 72 -6.04 20.52 26.18
C THR A 72 -7.27 19.61 26.29
N LYS A 73 -8.41 20.19 26.61
CA LYS A 73 -9.70 19.50 26.64
C LYS A 73 -10.26 19.50 25.21
N ALA A 74 -10.29 18.34 24.56
CA ALA A 74 -11.08 18.16 23.35
C ALA A 74 -12.56 18.31 23.72
N MET A 75 -13.22 19.34 23.21
CA MET A 75 -14.65 19.55 23.41
C MET A 75 -15.41 18.79 22.32
N SER A 76 -16.25 17.84 22.70
CA SER A 76 -17.29 17.31 21.81
C SER A 76 -18.60 18.01 22.18
N GLU A 77 -19.08 18.92 21.33
CA GLU A 77 -20.46 19.41 21.43
C GLU A 77 -21.40 18.37 20.82
N SER A 78 -22.41 17.96 21.59
CA SER A 78 -23.54 17.18 21.10
C SER A 78 -24.63 18.15 20.63
N SER A 79 -24.86 18.23 19.32
CA SER A 79 -26.06 18.86 18.75
C SER A 79 -26.79 17.83 17.89
N GLU A 80 -27.92 17.35 18.38
CA GLU A 80 -28.90 16.62 17.57
C GLU A 80 -29.56 17.60 16.57
N ASP A 81 -29.85 17.11 15.37
CA ASP A 81 -30.55 17.78 14.24
C ASP A 81 -29.79 18.76 13.33
N LYS A 82 -28.48 18.54 13.09
CA LYS A 82 -27.81 18.97 11.85
C LYS A 82 -27.25 17.74 11.12
N PRO A 83 -27.24 17.69 9.77
CA PRO A 83 -26.40 16.72 9.08
C PRO A 83 -24.98 16.92 9.60
N PHE A 84 -24.38 15.85 10.14
CA PHE A 84 -23.10 15.90 10.85
C PHE A 84 -22.12 16.83 10.13
N SER A 85 -21.74 17.94 10.78
CA SER A 85 -20.57 18.72 10.38
C SER A 85 -19.32 17.95 10.80
N GLY A 86 -19.12 16.76 10.22
CA GLY A 86 -17.90 15.98 10.37
C GLY A 86 -16.74 16.68 9.65
N LEU A 87 -15.52 16.23 9.91
CA LEU A 87 -14.34 16.61 9.13
C LEU A 87 -14.42 15.87 7.77
N PRO A 88 -14.82 16.52 6.67
CA PRO A 88 -15.04 15.81 5.42
C PRO A 88 -13.68 15.44 4.81
N ILE A 89 -13.62 14.26 4.20
CA ILE A 89 -12.59 13.98 3.20
C ILE A 89 -13.07 14.68 1.94
N ASP A 90 -12.55 15.89 1.73
CA ASP A 90 -12.85 16.70 0.53
C ASP A 90 -11.64 16.69 -0.39
N LEU A 91 -11.83 16.08 -1.56
CA LEU A 91 -10.83 16.06 -2.61
C LEU A 91 -11.12 17.12 -3.69
N ARG A 92 -12.21 17.88 -3.58
CA ARG A 92 -12.52 18.94 -4.53
C ARG A 92 -11.52 20.09 -4.37
N GLY A 93 -10.94 20.54 -5.49
CA GLY A 93 -10.17 21.78 -5.51
C GLY A 93 -8.89 21.76 -4.67
N LEU A 94 -8.16 20.65 -4.65
CA LEU A 94 -6.76 20.62 -4.25
C LEU A 94 -5.94 21.55 -5.17
N ALA A 95 -5.93 22.85 -4.84
CA ALA A 95 -5.19 23.97 -5.43
C ALA A 95 -5.25 24.13 -6.97
N ASP A 96 -6.19 24.93 -7.47
CA ASP A 96 -6.20 25.65 -8.77
C ASP A 96 -5.87 24.88 -10.08
N LEU A 97 -5.65 23.57 -10.02
CA LEU A 97 -5.54 22.64 -11.14
C LEU A 97 -6.47 21.46 -10.87
N TYR A 98 -7.05 20.92 -11.94
CA TYR A 98 -8.05 19.87 -11.91
C TYR A 98 -7.52 18.61 -11.21
N LEU A 99 -8.27 18.10 -10.23
CA LEU A 99 -7.90 16.89 -9.49
C LEU A 99 -8.13 15.66 -10.34
N HIS A 100 -7.09 15.19 -11.00
CA HIS A 100 -7.13 13.98 -11.80
C HIS A 100 -6.51 12.81 -11.05
N ILE A 101 -7.27 11.74 -10.87
CA ILE A 101 -6.80 10.50 -10.26
C ILE A 101 -6.64 9.44 -11.34
N LEU A 102 -5.42 8.92 -11.51
CA LEU A 102 -5.19 7.79 -12.40
C LEU A 102 -5.18 6.48 -11.61
N MET A 103 -6.18 5.62 -11.86
CA MET A 103 -6.26 4.26 -11.32
C MET A 103 -5.75 3.26 -12.33
N LEU A 104 -4.64 2.60 -12.03
CA LEU A 104 -4.08 1.58 -12.91
C LEU A 104 -4.72 0.20 -12.63
N LEU A 105 -5.00 -0.54 -13.70
CA LEU A 105 -5.38 -1.96 -13.73
C LEU A 105 -6.81 -2.28 -13.25
N MET A 106 -7.78 -1.44 -13.57
CA MET A 106 -9.20 -1.74 -13.35
C MET A 106 -9.79 -2.48 -14.55
N SER A 107 -10.43 -3.64 -14.31
CA SER A 107 -10.99 -4.49 -15.37
C SER A 107 -12.44 -4.93 -15.15
N ASP A 108 -12.97 -4.78 -13.94
CA ASP A 108 -14.37 -4.99 -13.55
C ASP A 108 -14.67 -4.27 -12.22
N ASP A 109 -15.88 -4.45 -11.69
CA ASP A 109 -16.41 -3.81 -10.49
C ASP A 109 -16.25 -4.62 -9.19
N ASN A 110 -15.48 -5.72 -9.21
CA ASN A 110 -15.34 -6.64 -8.06
C ASN A 110 -13.99 -6.51 -7.34
N GLY A 111 -13.07 -5.70 -7.87
CA GLY A 111 -11.73 -5.51 -7.33
C GLY A 111 -11.62 -4.30 -6.40
N TYR A 112 -10.50 -4.21 -5.68
CA TYR A 112 -10.18 -3.03 -4.87
C TYR A 112 -10.14 -1.74 -5.71
N GLY A 113 -9.56 -1.77 -6.91
CA GLY A 113 -9.49 -0.59 -7.78
C GLY A 113 -10.85 0.10 -7.98
N TRP A 114 -11.92 -0.68 -8.14
CA TRP A 114 -13.27 -0.14 -8.25
C TRP A 114 -13.76 0.54 -6.97
N ALA A 115 -13.55 -0.09 -5.81
CA ALA A 115 -13.96 0.47 -4.53
C ALA A 115 -13.16 1.73 -4.15
N LEU A 116 -11.87 1.77 -4.49
CA LEU A 116 -11.05 2.97 -4.36
C LEU A 116 -11.63 4.08 -5.27
N ALA A 117 -11.87 3.79 -6.55
CA ALA A 117 -12.42 4.77 -7.50
C ALA A 117 -13.74 5.36 -6.98
N LYS A 118 -14.61 4.50 -6.47
CA LYS A 118 -15.90 4.89 -5.88
C LYS A 118 -15.73 5.81 -4.66
N SER A 119 -14.81 5.48 -3.76
CA SER A 119 -14.58 6.26 -2.54
C SER A 119 -13.97 7.63 -2.86
N LEU A 120 -13.07 7.70 -3.85
CA LEU A 120 -12.48 8.95 -4.29
C LEU A 120 -13.48 9.82 -5.06
N ALA A 121 -14.31 9.22 -5.91
CA ALA A 121 -15.40 9.92 -6.58
C ALA A 121 -16.42 10.47 -5.58
N ALA A 122 -16.77 9.70 -4.53
CA ALA A 122 -17.62 10.17 -3.44
C ALA A 122 -17.02 11.37 -2.68
N ALA A 123 -15.68 11.45 -2.60
CA ALA A 123 -14.96 12.58 -2.05
C ALA A 123 -14.78 13.75 -3.04
N GLY A 124 -15.31 13.63 -4.26
CA GLY A 124 -15.36 14.68 -5.28
C GLY A 124 -14.17 14.71 -6.25
N ALA A 125 -13.43 13.62 -6.39
CA ALA A 125 -12.33 13.52 -7.34
C ALA A 125 -12.79 13.12 -8.76
N GLU A 126 -12.08 13.61 -9.78
CA GLU A 126 -12.29 13.17 -11.16
C GLU A 126 -11.47 11.90 -11.44
N ILE A 127 -12.15 10.87 -11.95
CA ILE A 127 -11.58 9.52 -12.08
C ILE A 127 -11.12 9.24 -13.51
N LEU A 128 -9.82 8.98 -13.66
CA LEU A 128 -9.19 8.42 -14.85
C LEU A 128 -8.83 6.96 -14.60
N VAL A 129 -9.08 6.10 -15.58
CA VAL A 129 -8.86 4.65 -15.44
C VAL A 129 -7.86 4.16 -16.48
N GLY A 130 -6.82 3.47 -16.05
CA GLY A 130 -5.99 2.63 -16.91
C GLY A 130 -6.49 1.19 -16.89
N THR A 131 -6.97 0.67 -18.01
CA THR A 131 -7.47 -0.70 -18.12
C THR A 131 -6.53 -1.57 -18.94
N TRP A 132 -6.30 -2.80 -18.48
CA TRP A 132 -5.46 -3.76 -19.20
C TRP A 132 -5.96 -3.97 -20.63
N VAL A 133 -5.08 -3.86 -21.63
CA VAL A 133 -5.46 -3.85 -23.06
C VAL A 133 -6.36 -5.04 -23.45
N PRO A 134 -6.05 -6.30 -23.10
CA PRO A 134 -6.95 -7.45 -23.31
C PRO A 134 -8.35 -7.35 -22.68
N ALA A 135 -8.52 -6.58 -21.61
CA ALA A 135 -9.79 -6.40 -20.91
C ALA A 135 -10.57 -5.15 -21.36
N LEU A 136 -9.90 -4.21 -22.05
CA LEU A 136 -10.42 -2.89 -22.40
C LEU A 136 -11.80 -2.93 -23.07
N ASN A 137 -11.92 -3.66 -24.19
CA ASN A 137 -13.18 -3.72 -24.94
C ASN A 137 -14.34 -4.28 -24.11
N THR A 138 -14.05 -5.26 -23.22
CA THR A 138 -15.07 -5.86 -22.36
C THR A 138 -15.50 -4.89 -21.27
N PHE A 139 -14.54 -4.18 -20.68
CA PHE A 139 -14.77 -3.17 -19.66
C PHE A 139 -15.60 -2.01 -20.21
N GLU A 140 -15.16 -1.38 -21.30
CA GLU A 140 -15.89 -0.27 -21.93
C GLU A 140 -17.28 -0.66 -22.40
N THR A 141 -17.43 -1.84 -23.00
CA THR A 141 -18.73 -2.33 -23.45
C THR A 141 -19.66 -2.57 -22.26
N SER A 142 -19.15 -3.09 -21.15
CA SER A 142 -19.94 -3.30 -19.93
C SER A 142 -20.35 -1.97 -19.29
N LEU A 143 -19.44 -1.00 -19.26
CA LEU A 143 -19.70 0.37 -18.79
C LEU A 143 -20.77 1.06 -19.66
N ARG A 144 -20.60 1.06 -20.99
CA ARG A 144 -21.58 1.65 -21.94
C ARG A 144 -22.96 1.00 -21.88
N ARG A 145 -23.03 -0.30 -21.56
CA ARG A 145 -24.30 -1.05 -21.44
C ARG A 145 -24.96 -0.90 -20.07
N GLY A 146 -24.39 -0.11 -19.16
CA GLY A 146 -24.93 0.10 -17.82
C GLY A 146 -24.80 -1.11 -16.90
N LYS A 147 -23.94 -2.09 -17.22
CA LYS A 147 -23.75 -3.27 -16.36
C LYS A 147 -23.18 -2.92 -14.99
N PHE A 148 -22.50 -1.78 -14.89
CA PHE A 148 -21.89 -1.29 -13.65
C PHE A 148 -22.74 -0.20 -12.97
N ASP A 149 -23.94 0.12 -13.45
CA ASP A 149 -24.69 1.27 -12.93
C ASP A 149 -25.07 1.10 -11.46
N ASP A 150 -25.40 -0.11 -11.03
CA ASP A 150 -25.65 -0.39 -9.61
C ASP A 150 -24.39 -0.24 -8.76
N SER A 151 -23.24 -0.71 -9.24
CA SER A 151 -21.96 -0.61 -8.52
C SER A 151 -21.35 0.79 -8.57
N ARG A 152 -21.78 1.66 -9.50
CA ARG A 152 -21.42 3.08 -9.61
C ARG A 152 -22.16 3.98 -8.63
N LYS A 153 -23.29 3.55 -8.03
CA LYS A 153 -24.08 4.38 -7.11
C LYS A 153 -23.26 4.87 -5.93
N LEU A 154 -23.11 6.18 -5.82
CA LEU A 154 -22.43 6.87 -4.74
C LEU A 154 -23.37 7.09 -3.54
N PRO A 155 -22.85 7.40 -2.34
CA PRO A 155 -23.66 7.62 -1.15
C PRO A 155 -24.68 8.77 -1.26
N ASP A 156 -24.41 9.76 -2.11
CA ASP A 156 -25.30 10.88 -2.40
C ASP A 156 -26.42 10.55 -3.40
N GLY A 157 -26.45 9.32 -3.90
CA GLY A 157 -27.40 8.83 -4.90
C GLY A 157 -27.01 9.11 -6.35
N SER A 158 -25.90 9.83 -6.60
CA SER A 158 -25.35 10.02 -7.94
C SER A 158 -24.61 8.76 -8.44
N LEU A 159 -24.21 8.75 -9.71
CA LEU A 159 -23.37 7.68 -10.27
C LEU A 159 -21.94 8.18 -10.40
N MET A 160 -20.97 7.36 -9.98
CA MET A 160 -19.56 7.57 -10.27
C MET A 160 -19.35 7.76 -11.77
N GLU A 161 -18.69 8.85 -12.15
CA GLU A 161 -18.30 9.13 -13.52
C GLU A 161 -16.83 8.79 -13.74
N ILE A 162 -16.54 8.12 -14.86
CA ILE A 162 -15.19 7.85 -15.32
C ILE A 162 -14.94 8.81 -16.47
N ALA A 163 -14.09 9.81 -16.26
CA ALA A 163 -13.85 10.88 -17.22
C ALA A 163 -13.14 10.35 -18.48
N LYS A 164 -12.16 9.46 -18.31
CA LYS A 164 -11.50 8.78 -19.43
C LYS A 164 -10.96 7.41 -19.05
N VAL A 165 -11.03 6.49 -20.00
CA VAL A 165 -10.39 5.17 -19.93
C VAL A 165 -9.20 5.15 -20.88
N TYR A 166 -8.03 4.79 -20.37
CA TYR A 166 -6.80 4.60 -21.12
C TYR A 166 -6.50 3.10 -21.25
N PRO A 167 -6.14 2.63 -22.45
CA PRO A 167 -5.51 1.32 -22.59
C PRO A 167 -4.15 1.36 -21.88
N LEU A 168 -3.84 0.35 -21.08
CA LEU A 168 -2.58 0.31 -20.34
C LEU A 168 -2.07 -1.13 -20.25
N ASP A 169 -0.78 -1.33 -20.44
CA ASP A 169 -0.08 -2.52 -20.00
C ASP A 169 1.17 -2.12 -19.23
N ALA A 170 1.06 -2.21 -17.90
CA ALA A 170 2.11 -1.77 -16.98
C ALA A 170 3.35 -2.70 -16.96
N VAL A 171 3.37 -3.75 -17.79
CA VAL A 171 4.57 -4.57 -18.00
C VAL A 171 5.60 -3.86 -18.87
N TYR A 172 5.17 -2.89 -19.70
CA TYR A 172 6.02 -2.23 -20.68
C TYR A 172 6.13 -0.74 -20.38
N ASP A 173 7.36 -0.28 -20.10
CA ASP A 173 7.63 1.12 -19.82
C ASP A 173 7.57 1.96 -21.10
N THR A 174 8.20 1.48 -22.18
CA THR A 174 8.24 2.14 -23.48
C THR A 174 7.89 1.23 -24.66
N PRO A 175 7.56 1.77 -25.85
CA PRO A 175 7.22 0.97 -27.04
C PRO A 175 8.34 0.05 -27.54
N GLU A 176 9.59 0.38 -27.19
CA GLU A 176 10.78 -0.41 -27.50
C GLU A 176 10.84 -1.70 -26.67
N ASP A 177 10.27 -1.71 -25.47
CA ASP A 177 10.24 -2.89 -24.58
C ASP A 177 9.24 -3.95 -25.05
N VAL A 178 8.33 -3.59 -25.95
CA VAL A 178 7.25 -4.45 -26.39
C VAL A 178 7.76 -5.48 -27.42
N PRO A 179 7.68 -6.80 -27.12
CA PRO A 179 8.05 -7.84 -28.06
C PRO A 179 7.15 -7.85 -29.30
N GLU A 180 7.69 -8.25 -30.44
CA GLU A 180 6.94 -8.32 -31.71
C GLU A 180 5.73 -9.26 -31.62
N SER A 181 5.82 -10.31 -30.81
CA SER A 181 4.72 -11.24 -30.54
C SER A 181 3.51 -10.57 -29.86
N VAL A 182 3.74 -9.51 -29.08
CA VAL A 182 2.69 -8.73 -28.42
C VAL A 182 2.14 -7.67 -29.37
N LYS A 183 2.99 -7.01 -30.16
CA LYS A 183 2.57 -6.04 -31.19
C LYS A 183 1.62 -6.65 -32.22
N THR A 184 1.92 -7.89 -32.63
CA THR A 184 1.11 -8.65 -33.60
C THR A 184 -0.11 -9.34 -32.98
N ASN A 185 -0.28 -9.28 -31.65
CA ASN A 185 -1.40 -9.90 -30.98
C ASN A 185 -2.71 -9.15 -31.29
N LYS A 186 -3.74 -9.89 -31.72
CA LYS A 186 -5.07 -9.34 -32.04
C LYS A 186 -5.70 -8.53 -30.90
N ARG A 187 -5.35 -8.83 -29.64
CA ARG A 187 -5.86 -8.11 -28.48
C ARG A 187 -5.29 -6.69 -28.36
N TYR A 188 -4.06 -6.48 -28.83
CA TYR A 188 -3.36 -5.20 -28.78
C TYR A 188 -3.51 -4.41 -30.08
N ALA A 189 -3.76 -5.09 -31.21
CA ALA A 189 -3.92 -4.47 -32.53
C ALA A 189 -5.00 -3.38 -32.62
N GLY A 190 -6.00 -3.39 -31.71
CA GLY A 190 -7.07 -2.40 -31.67
C GLY A 190 -6.81 -1.20 -30.73
N ALA A 191 -5.68 -1.18 -30.03
CA ALA A 191 -5.32 -0.13 -29.09
C ALA A 191 -3.95 0.47 -29.45
N SER A 192 -3.78 1.76 -29.17
CA SER A 192 -2.50 2.48 -29.28
C SER A 192 -2.21 3.20 -27.98
N ASN A 193 -0.98 3.67 -27.79
CA ASN A 193 -0.56 4.46 -26.64
C ASN A 193 -0.84 3.79 -25.29
N TRP A 194 -0.40 2.53 -25.14
CA TRP A 194 -0.73 1.71 -23.98
C TRP A 194 0.46 1.32 -23.11
N THR A 195 1.68 1.71 -23.49
CA THR A 195 2.85 1.61 -22.60
C THR A 195 2.79 2.71 -21.53
N ILE A 196 3.52 2.54 -20.41
CA ILE A 196 3.48 3.50 -19.29
C ILE A 196 3.82 4.91 -19.76
N LYS A 197 4.88 5.06 -20.58
CA LYS A 197 5.30 6.35 -21.10
C LYS A 197 4.25 7.01 -22.00
N GLU A 198 3.66 6.26 -22.93
CA GLU A 198 2.65 6.79 -23.85
C GLU A 198 1.36 7.18 -23.12
N VAL A 199 0.94 6.41 -22.12
CA VAL A 199 -0.22 6.75 -21.28
C VAL A 199 0.07 8.00 -20.45
N ALA A 200 1.25 8.10 -19.85
CA ALA A 200 1.64 9.30 -19.11
C ALA A 200 1.67 10.55 -20.00
N GLU A 201 2.17 10.43 -21.24
CA GLU A 201 2.14 11.51 -22.22
C GLU A 201 0.71 11.86 -22.66
N SER A 202 -0.15 10.86 -22.86
CA SER A 202 -1.56 11.06 -23.22
C SER A 202 -2.32 11.79 -22.10
N VAL A 203 -2.18 11.33 -20.85
CA VAL A 203 -2.76 11.98 -19.67
C VAL A 203 -2.25 13.42 -19.56
N LYS A 204 -0.96 13.67 -19.79
CA LYS A 204 -0.40 15.01 -19.78
C LYS A 204 -0.97 15.91 -20.87
N GLN A 205 -1.27 15.37 -22.05
CA GLN A 205 -1.89 16.12 -23.14
C GLN A 205 -3.36 16.44 -22.88
N ASP A 206 -4.09 15.47 -22.34
CA ASP A 206 -5.53 15.57 -22.10
C ASP A 206 -5.86 16.44 -20.87
N PHE A 207 -5.05 16.32 -19.81
CA PHE A 207 -5.37 16.79 -18.46
C PHE A 207 -4.23 17.58 -17.80
N GLY A 208 -3.04 17.64 -18.40
CA GLY A 208 -1.90 18.37 -17.86
C GLY A 208 -1.16 17.62 -16.76
N THR A 209 -1.59 17.76 -15.51
CA THR A 209 -0.98 17.11 -14.34
C THR A 209 -1.99 16.28 -13.59
N ILE A 210 -1.52 15.24 -12.90
CA ILE A 210 -2.34 14.45 -11.97
C ILE A 210 -1.80 14.66 -10.56
N ASP A 211 -2.69 14.64 -9.57
CA ASP A 211 -2.29 14.81 -8.16
C ASP A 211 -2.16 13.46 -7.45
N ILE A 212 -2.99 12.49 -7.86
CA ILE A 212 -3.08 11.20 -7.20
C ILE A 212 -2.90 10.09 -8.22
N LEU A 213 -1.95 9.19 -7.94
CA LEU A 213 -1.75 7.96 -8.68
C LEU A 213 -2.03 6.78 -7.76
N VAL A 214 -2.95 5.90 -8.17
CA VAL A 214 -3.27 4.68 -7.45
C VAL A 214 -2.88 3.49 -8.32
N HIS A 215 -2.04 2.60 -7.79
CA HIS A 215 -1.59 1.39 -8.48
C HIS A 215 -1.43 0.22 -7.52
N SER A 216 -1.50 -1.02 -8.06
CA SER A 216 -1.47 -2.26 -7.28
C SER A 216 -0.11 -2.98 -7.31
N LEU A 217 0.99 -2.25 -7.57
CA LEU A 217 2.33 -2.86 -7.70
C LEU A 217 3.01 -2.97 -6.33
N ALA A 218 3.56 -4.14 -6.05
CA ALA A 218 4.18 -4.50 -4.78
C ALA A 218 5.61 -3.95 -4.62
N ASN A 219 5.75 -2.63 -4.68
CA ASN A 219 7.02 -1.98 -4.34
C ASN A 219 6.95 -1.46 -2.90
N GLY A 220 8.05 -1.57 -2.16
CA GLY A 220 8.17 -0.99 -0.82
C GLY A 220 8.01 0.54 -0.90
N PRO A 221 7.03 1.15 -0.21
CA PRO A 221 6.79 2.58 -0.30
C PRO A 221 7.95 3.41 0.25
N GLU A 222 8.82 2.81 1.08
CA GLU A 222 9.86 3.52 1.83
C GLU A 222 10.90 4.18 0.92
N VAL A 223 11.31 3.48 -0.14
CA VAL A 223 12.32 4.01 -1.09
C VAL A 223 11.73 5.15 -1.91
N LEU A 224 10.51 4.96 -2.41
CA LEU A 224 9.84 5.95 -3.26
C LEU A 224 9.38 7.18 -2.47
N ALA A 225 8.94 7.02 -1.21
CA ALA A 225 8.51 8.12 -0.36
C ALA A 225 9.62 9.15 -0.12
N PHE A 226 10.86 8.69 0.10
CA PHE A 226 11.99 9.58 0.30
C PHE A 226 12.30 10.40 -0.96
N GLU A 227 12.45 9.71 -2.11
CA GLU A 227 12.83 10.35 -3.37
C GLU A 227 11.73 11.28 -3.88
N ALA A 228 10.48 10.81 -3.93
CA ALA A 228 9.33 11.59 -4.39
C ALA A 228 9.00 12.73 -3.43
N GLY A 229 9.10 12.50 -2.11
CA GLY A 229 8.90 13.53 -1.10
C GLY A 229 9.92 14.67 -1.19
N ARG A 230 11.22 14.34 -1.34
CA ARG A 230 12.28 15.36 -1.43
C ARG A 230 12.28 16.11 -2.75
N LYS A 231 12.00 15.43 -3.87
CA LYS A 231 12.08 16.01 -5.21
C LYS A 231 10.79 16.73 -5.63
N HIS A 232 9.64 16.20 -5.23
CA HIS A 232 8.34 16.62 -5.75
C HIS A 232 7.30 16.93 -4.66
N LYS A 233 7.63 16.75 -3.36
CA LYS A 233 6.69 16.90 -2.24
C LYS A 233 5.47 15.97 -2.36
N ILE A 234 5.69 14.77 -2.90
CA ILE A 234 4.65 13.75 -3.07
C ILE A 234 4.71 12.77 -1.90
N GLY A 235 3.55 12.49 -1.29
CA GLY A 235 3.39 11.41 -0.31
C GLY A 235 3.22 10.06 -0.99
N VAL A 236 3.84 9.01 -0.46
CA VAL A 236 3.74 7.64 -1.00
C VAL A 236 3.41 6.70 0.14
N ASN A 237 2.28 6.00 0.07
CA ASN A 237 1.84 5.05 1.09
C ASN A 237 1.33 3.77 0.42
N THR A 238 1.32 2.68 1.17
CA THR A 238 0.79 1.39 0.71
C THR A 238 -0.29 0.90 1.66
N ILE A 239 -1.37 0.34 1.12
CA ILE A 239 -2.38 -0.37 1.91
C ILE A 239 -2.11 -1.87 1.82
N SER A 240 -1.87 -2.51 2.95
CA SER A 240 -1.86 -3.96 3.09
C SER A 240 -3.28 -4.41 3.43
N ALA A 241 -4.06 -4.70 2.39
CA ALA A 241 -5.43 -5.14 2.53
C ALA A 241 -5.53 -6.64 2.85
N GLY A 242 -6.56 -7.02 3.61
CA GLY A 242 -6.92 -8.43 3.81
C GLY A 242 -7.48 -9.10 2.55
N PRO A 243 -7.93 -10.36 2.67
CA PRO A 243 -8.45 -11.11 1.53
C PRO A 243 -9.81 -10.56 1.06
N LEU A 244 -9.96 -10.38 -0.26
CA LEU A 244 -11.21 -10.02 -0.92
C LEU A 244 -11.51 -11.01 -2.04
N GLY A 245 -12.77 -11.45 -2.14
CA GLY A 245 -13.30 -12.36 -3.17
C GLY A 245 -13.40 -11.75 -4.57
N SER A 246 -12.37 -11.05 -5.03
CA SER A 246 -12.29 -10.44 -6.36
C SER A 246 -12.16 -11.47 -7.49
N ARG A 247 -12.36 -11.05 -8.74
CA ARG A 247 -12.20 -11.93 -9.91
C ARG A 247 -10.80 -12.57 -9.99
N ALA A 248 -9.76 -11.78 -9.75
CA ALA A 248 -8.38 -12.29 -9.75
C ALA A 248 -8.15 -13.31 -8.63
N ALA A 249 -8.67 -13.03 -7.43
CA ALA A 249 -8.51 -13.92 -6.29
C ALA A 249 -9.26 -15.25 -6.47
N LYS A 250 -10.48 -15.21 -7.03
CA LYS A 250 -11.26 -16.41 -7.37
C LYS A 250 -10.57 -17.31 -8.39
N ALA A 251 -9.79 -16.73 -9.32
CA ALA A 251 -9.02 -17.50 -10.29
C ALA A 251 -7.87 -18.31 -9.67
N ILE A 252 -7.39 -17.92 -8.48
CA ILE A 252 -6.32 -18.63 -7.75
C ILE A 252 -6.87 -19.88 -7.01
N GLY A 253 -8.18 -19.94 -6.75
CA GLY A 253 -8.87 -21.15 -6.25
C GLY A 253 -8.84 -21.37 -4.74
N PHE A 254 -8.03 -20.64 -3.98
CA PHE A 254 -7.94 -20.77 -2.51
C PHE A 254 -8.44 -19.54 -1.74
N ILE A 255 -9.05 -18.55 -2.41
CA ILE A 255 -9.45 -17.30 -1.76
C ILE A 255 -10.49 -17.50 -0.65
N ASP A 256 -11.48 -18.37 -0.87
CA ASP A 256 -12.54 -18.61 0.12
C ASP A 256 -11.98 -19.22 1.42
N MET A 257 -10.95 -20.06 1.29
CA MET A 257 -10.21 -20.60 2.45
C MET A 257 -9.52 -19.47 3.22
N ILE A 258 -8.87 -18.53 2.54
CA ILE A 258 -8.17 -17.40 3.19
C ILE A 258 -9.18 -16.42 3.82
N ILE A 259 -10.33 -16.18 3.18
CA ILE A 259 -11.40 -15.35 3.75
C ILE A 259 -11.91 -15.98 5.05
N ASN A 260 -12.21 -17.29 5.04
CA ASN A 260 -12.64 -18.01 6.24
C ASN A 260 -11.57 -18.00 7.33
N TYR A 261 -10.30 -18.19 6.96
CA TYR A 261 -9.19 -18.10 7.90
C TYR A 261 -9.13 -16.71 8.55
N SER A 262 -9.23 -15.64 7.76
CA SER A 262 -9.26 -14.27 8.28
C SER A 262 -10.46 -14.03 9.21
N LEU A 263 -11.64 -14.52 8.83
CA LEU A 263 -12.86 -14.40 9.62
C LEU A 263 -12.75 -15.05 11.00
N GLU A 264 -12.12 -16.22 11.06
CA GLU A 264 -11.98 -16.99 12.29
C GLU A 264 -10.85 -16.46 13.18
N ASN A 265 -9.77 -15.97 12.56
CA ASN A 265 -8.52 -15.68 13.25
C ASN A 265 -8.21 -14.20 13.47
N ALA A 266 -8.88 -13.27 12.79
CA ALA A 266 -8.66 -11.85 13.02
C ALA A 266 -9.22 -11.39 14.38
N PRO A 267 -8.62 -10.35 15.01
CA PRO A 267 -9.19 -9.73 16.22
C PRO A 267 -10.64 -9.26 16.04
N ILE A 268 -10.98 -8.76 14.85
CA ILE A 268 -12.33 -8.36 14.47
C ILE A 268 -12.89 -9.40 13.49
N GLN A 269 -13.84 -10.21 13.95
CA GLN A 269 -14.38 -11.36 13.20
C GLN A 269 -15.45 -10.93 12.18
N LYS A 270 -15.04 -10.23 11.13
CA LYS A 270 -15.92 -9.82 10.03
C LYS A 270 -15.27 -10.00 8.67
N GLU A 271 -16.08 -10.07 7.62
CA GLU A 271 -15.57 -10.04 6.25
C GLU A 271 -15.03 -8.65 5.95
N LEU A 272 -13.90 -8.58 5.25
CA LEU A 272 -13.35 -7.33 4.78
C LEU A 272 -14.14 -6.86 3.55
N SER A 273 -14.70 -5.66 3.62
CA SER A 273 -15.35 -5.04 2.48
C SER A 273 -14.36 -4.23 1.64
N ALA A 274 -14.57 -4.19 0.33
CA ALA A 274 -13.73 -3.37 -0.55
C ALA A 274 -13.85 -1.86 -0.23
N GLU A 275 -15.01 -1.44 0.29
CA GLU A 275 -15.28 -0.05 0.71
C GLU A 275 -14.38 0.39 1.87
N GLU A 276 -14.07 -0.48 2.83
CA GLU A 276 -13.15 -0.14 3.93
C GLU A 276 -11.74 0.20 3.44
N VAL A 277 -11.28 -0.54 2.43
CA VAL A 277 -10.01 -0.27 1.76
C VAL A 277 -10.10 1.02 0.95
N GLY A 278 -11.22 1.24 0.25
CA GLY A 278 -11.49 2.47 -0.51
C GLY A 278 -11.52 3.73 0.38
N ASN A 279 -12.21 3.68 1.51
CA ASN A 279 -12.29 4.76 2.49
C ASN A 279 -10.92 5.07 3.10
N THR A 280 -10.12 4.03 3.39
CA THR A 280 -8.74 4.23 3.87
C THR A 280 -7.88 4.91 2.80
N ALA A 281 -8.01 4.51 1.53
CA ALA A 281 -7.30 5.16 0.43
C ALA A 281 -7.71 6.63 0.28
N ALA A 282 -9.01 6.94 0.34
CA ALA A 282 -9.52 8.31 0.29
C ALA A 282 -8.96 9.17 1.43
N PHE A 283 -8.85 8.62 2.63
CA PHE A 283 -8.19 9.31 3.75
C PHE A 283 -6.70 9.57 3.46
N LEU A 284 -5.95 8.55 3.00
CA LEU A 284 -4.50 8.64 2.82
C LEU A 284 -4.07 9.63 1.72
N VAL A 285 -4.92 9.86 0.72
CA VAL A 285 -4.64 10.82 -0.37
C VAL A 285 -5.20 12.21 -0.08
N SER A 286 -5.89 12.39 1.05
CA SER A 286 -6.49 13.68 1.44
C SER A 286 -5.51 14.58 2.21
N PRO A 287 -5.81 15.88 2.33
CA PRO A 287 -5.08 16.79 3.22
C PRO A 287 -5.01 16.35 4.69
N LEU A 288 -5.90 15.45 5.12
CA LEU A 288 -5.91 14.96 6.50
C LEU A 288 -4.71 14.04 6.80
N ALA A 289 -4.08 13.49 5.76
CA ALA A 289 -2.95 12.57 5.86
C ALA A 289 -1.60 13.19 5.44
N LEU A 290 -1.48 14.53 5.38
CA LEU A 290 -0.25 15.22 4.91
C LEU A 290 1.03 14.84 5.66
N ALA A 291 0.92 14.37 6.90
CA ALA A 291 2.05 13.92 7.72
C ALA A 291 2.31 12.40 7.63
N ILE A 292 1.60 11.68 6.77
CA ILE A 292 1.71 10.23 6.59
C ILE A 292 2.32 9.94 5.22
N THR A 293 3.57 9.48 5.20
CA THR A 293 4.29 9.06 3.99
C THR A 293 5.29 7.95 4.33
N GLY A 294 5.57 7.06 3.38
CA GLY A 294 6.40 5.88 3.55
C GLY A 294 5.78 4.81 4.44
N ALA A 295 4.46 4.85 4.66
CA ALA A 295 3.78 3.95 5.58
C ALA A 295 3.11 2.78 4.86
N VAL A 296 3.10 1.62 5.54
CA VAL A 296 2.24 0.48 5.20
C VAL A 296 1.08 0.46 6.18
N ILE A 297 -0.12 0.73 5.70
CA ILE A 297 -1.35 0.75 6.51
C ILE A 297 -2.08 -0.57 6.33
N TYR A 298 -2.25 -1.31 7.42
CA TYR A 298 -2.95 -2.58 7.42
C TYR A 298 -4.46 -2.36 7.51
N VAL A 299 -5.19 -2.93 6.55
CA VAL A 299 -6.65 -2.89 6.46
C VAL A 299 -7.13 -4.32 6.25
N ASP A 300 -6.98 -5.13 7.30
CA ASP A 300 -7.14 -6.59 7.29
C ASP A 300 -7.84 -7.12 8.55
N ASN A 301 -8.66 -6.27 9.18
CA ASN A 301 -9.33 -6.55 10.46
C ASN A 301 -8.37 -6.87 11.63
N GLY A 302 -7.08 -6.52 11.49
CA GLY A 302 -6.04 -6.73 12.48
C GLY A 302 -5.40 -8.12 12.43
N LEU A 303 -5.64 -8.89 11.35
CA LEU A 303 -5.07 -10.22 11.20
C LEU A 303 -3.54 -10.20 11.29
N ASN A 304 -2.88 -9.19 10.73
CA ASN A 304 -1.44 -8.99 10.80
C ASN A 304 -0.86 -8.94 12.23
N ALA A 305 -1.67 -8.56 13.22
CA ALA A 305 -1.24 -8.42 14.61
C ALA A 305 -1.31 -9.76 15.37
N MET A 306 -1.93 -10.78 14.80
CA MET A 306 -2.10 -12.09 15.43
C MET A 306 -0.80 -12.91 15.36
N GLY A 307 -0.33 -13.38 16.52
CA GLY A 307 0.85 -14.24 16.61
C GLY A 307 0.55 -15.74 16.43
N VAL A 308 -0.73 -16.14 16.51
CA VAL A 308 -1.20 -17.52 16.42
C VAL A 308 -2.62 -17.56 15.83
N GLY A 309 -2.94 -18.64 15.11
CA GLY A 309 -4.32 -18.93 14.71
C GLY A 309 -5.13 -19.48 15.90
N VAL A 310 -6.25 -18.84 16.21
CA VAL A 310 -7.17 -19.25 17.28
C VAL A 310 -7.97 -20.50 16.93
N ASP A 311 -8.02 -20.85 15.64
CA ASP A 311 -8.55 -22.11 15.11
C ASP A 311 -7.65 -23.34 15.39
N SER A 312 -6.43 -23.12 15.87
CA SER A 312 -5.49 -24.19 16.18
C SER A 312 -6.03 -25.12 17.28
N PRO A 313 -5.89 -26.45 17.13
CA PRO A 313 -6.29 -27.41 18.16
C PRO A 313 -5.64 -27.17 19.53
N ALA A 314 -4.48 -26.48 19.56
CA ALA A 314 -3.80 -26.09 20.79
C ALA A 314 -4.63 -25.15 21.69
N PHE A 315 -5.64 -24.48 21.14
CA PHE A 315 -6.52 -23.56 21.85
C PHE A 315 -7.95 -24.08 22.01
N ALA A 316 -8.21 -25.35 21.70
CA ALA A 316 -9.55 -25.95 21.74
C ALA A 316 -10.24 -25.82 23.11
N ASP A 317 -9.46 -25.83 24.19
CA ASP A 317 -9.97 -25.72 25.56
C ASP A 317 -10.15 -24.27 26.05
N LEU A 318 -9.77 -23.27 25.24
CA LEU A 318 -9.93 -21.86 25.59
C LEU A 318 -11.28 -21.32 25.12
N VAL A 319 -11.96 -20.59 25.99
CA VAL A 319 -13.17 -19.85 25.63
C VAL A 319 -12.77 -18.54 24.98
N ILE A 320 -12.57 -18.58 23.66
CA ILE A 320 -12.30 -17.38 22.86
C ILE A 320 -13.65 -16.76 22.47
N PRO A 321 -13.88 -15.46 22.76
CA PRO A 321 -15.11 -14.79 22.33
C PRO A 321 -15.30 -14.92 20.81
N LYS A 322 -16.44 -15.46 20.41
CA LYS A 322 -16.88 -15.49 19.02
C LYS A 322 -17.97 -14.47 18.82
N ASP A 323 -18.00 -13.84 17.65
CA ASP A 323 -19.07 -12.91 17.33
C ASP A 323 -20.41 -13.67 17.31
N LYS A 324 -21.40 -13.14 18.05
CA LYS A 324 -22.68 -13.82 18.30
C LYS A 324 -23.63 -13.74 17.11
N GLN A 325 -23.32 -12.96 16.08
CA GLN A 325 -24.15 -12.82 14.86
C GLN A 325 -24.11 -14.05 13.93
N ARG A 326 -23.66 -15.21 14.42
CA ARG A 326 -23.53 -16.47 13.67
C ARG A 326 -24.42 -17.61 14.18
N GLN A 327 -25.47 -17.32 14.97
CA GLN A 327 -26.55 -18.28 15.24
C GLN A 327 -27.79 -17.94 14.41
#